data_AF-A0A150GUZ1-F1
#
_entry.id   AF-A0A150GUZ1-F1
#
_cell.length_a   1.000
_cell.length_b   1.000
_cell.length_c   1.000
_cell.angle_alpha   90.00
_cell.angle_beta   90.00
_cell.angle_gamma   90.00
#
_symmetry.space_group_name_H-M   'P 1'
#
loop_
_entity.id
_entity.type
_entity.pdbx_description
1 polymer ?
#
loop_
_entity_poly.entity_id
_entity_poly.type
_entity_poly.pdbx_seq_one_letter_code
_entity_poly.pdbx_strand_id
1 'polypeptide(L)'
;MALDGNSWSQLDEQLNNMVQNFTDLVMASRIPDESADELSASRERKVRGDLQEVLAEKLLFSAYMCLHNIAELKKAAALSNHTTQIANTRAVKSELQRADDTITATVADIKAEAQQLLGELEESYYSSKHKGRPTESGVSEQLRELCHLALESANHRK
;
A
#
# COMPACT_ATOMS: atom_id res chain seq x y z
N MET A 1 -11.81 -6.43 8.60
CA MET A 1 -13.18 -5.99 8.27
C MET A 1 -13.38 -6.29 6.80
N ALA A 2 -14.09 -7.36 6.48
CA ALA A 2 -14.48 -7.64 5.11
C ALA A 2 -15.55 -6.59 4.73
N LEU A 3 -15.46 -6.04 3.53
CA LEU A 3 -16.61 -5.37 2.93
C LEU A 3 -17.65 -6.46 2.72
N ASP A 4 -18.64 -6.53 3.60
CA ASP A 4 -19.76 -7.43 3.39
C ASP A 4 -20.38 -7.05 2.04
N GLY A 5 -20.65 -8.03 1.17
CA GLY A 5 -21.32 -7.79 -0.12
C GLY A 5 -22.63 -6.98 0.02
N ASN A 6 -23.14 -6.89 1.25
CA ASN A 6 -24.22 -6.05 1.73
C ASN A 6 -24.02 -4.53 1.47
N SER A 7 -22.80 -3.99 1.50
CA SER A 7 -22.58 -2.53 1.35
C SER A 7 -22.83 -2.04 -0.08
N TRP A 8 -22.54 -2.87 -1.08
CA TRP A 8 -22.83 -2.53 -2.49
C TRP A 8 -24.32 -2.69 -2.81
N SER A 9 -24.97 -3.73 -2.29
CA SER A 9 -26.42 -3.89 -2.43
C SER A 9 -27.19 -2.78 -1.73
N GLN A 10 -26.73 -2.30 -0.57
CA GLN A 10 -27.32 -1.16 0.12
C GLN A 10 -27.17 0.14 -0.68
N LEU A 11 -26.03 0.38 -1.34
CA LEU A 11 -25.86 1.55 -2.20
C LEU A 11 -26.82 1.49 -3.41
N ASP A 12 -26.93 0.33 -4.05
CA ASP A 12 -27.84 0.12 -5.17
C ASP A 12 -29.30 0.32 -4.77
N GLU A 13 -29.71 -0.20 -3.62
CA GLU A 13 -31.03 0.01 -3.04
C GLU A 13 -31.33 1.51 -2.82
N GLN A 14 -30.38 2.26 -2.24
CA GLN A 14 -30.58 3.70 -2.02
C GLN A 14 -30.62 4.51 -3.31
N LEU A 15 -29.85 4.13 -4.34
CA LEU A 15 -29.93 4.75 -5.66
C LEU A 15 -31.29 4.50 -6.32
N ASN A 16 -31.78 3.26 -6.27
CA ASN A 16 -33.10 2.92 -6.79
C ASN A 16 -34.22 3.67 -6.05
N ASN A 17 -34.12 3.76 -4.72
CA ASN A 17 -35.06 4.56 -3.92
C ASN A 17 -35.03 6.04 -4.28
N MET A 18 -33.85 6.61 -4.55
CA MET A 18 -33.70 8.00 -4.99
C MET A 18 -34.37 8.25 -6.34
N VAL A 19 -34.18 7.36 -7.32
CA VAL A 19 -34.84 7.44 -8.63
C VAL A 19 -36.36 7.30 -8.50
N GLN A 20 -36.82 6.37 -7.66
CA GLN A 20 -38.25 6.17 -7.42
C GLN A 20 -38.90 7.39 -6.77
N ASN A 21 -38.30 7.92 -5.69
CA ASN A 21 -38.81 9.11 -4.99
C ASN A 21 -38.83 10.34 -5.91
N PHE A 22 -37.82 10.49 -6.78
CA PHE A 22 -37.80 11.57 -7.77
C PHE A 22 -38.91 11.40 -8.81
N THR A 23 -39.13 10.18 -9.30
CA THR A 23 -40.21 9.86 -10.23
C THR A 23 -41.57 10.17 -9.63
N ASP A 24 -41.79 9.77 -8.38
CA ASP A 24 -43.02 10.02 -7.64
C ASP A 24 -43.25 11.52 -7.39
N LEU A 25 -42.18 12.29 -7.12
CA LEU A 25 -42.24 13.75 -6.98
C LEU A 25 -42.65 14.43 -8.31
N VAL A 26 -42.08 13.99 -9.43
CA VAL A 26 -42.44 14.46 -10.78
C VAL A 26 -43.89 14.15 -11.11
N MET A 27 -44.39 12.97 -10.72
CA MET A 27 -45.79 12.60 -10.92
C MET A 27 -46.73 13.42 -10.01
N ALA A 28 -46.37 13.62 -8.75
CA ALA A 28 -47.16 14.41 -7.78
C ALA A 28 -47.22 15.91 -8.11
N SER A 29 -46.24 16.43 -8.87
CA SER A 29 -46.17 17.82 -9.31
C SER A 29 -46.93 18.13 -10.60
N ARG A 30 -47.45 17.12 -11.32
CA ARG A 30 -48.27 17.34 -12.53
C ARG A 30 -49.61 18.01 -12.20
N ILE A 31 -49.79 19.26 -12.58
CA ILE A 31 -51.06 19.99 -12.41
C ILE A 31 -52.14 19.27 -13.26
N PRO A 32 -53.29 18.86 -12.67
CA PRO A 32 -54.40 18.35 -13.46
C PRO A 32 -54.94 19.45 -14.38
N ASP A 33 -55.22 19.14 -15.65
CA ASP A 33 -55.87 20.05 -16.59
C ASP A 33 -57.19 20.56 -15.99
N GLU A 34 -57.31 21.89 -15.85
CA GLU A 34 -58.38 22.63 -15.16
C GLU A 34 -59.76 22.59 -15.87
N SER A 35 -60.20 21.43 -16.38
CA SER A 35 -61.48 21.32 -17.08
C SER A 35 -62.57 20.52 -16.37
N ALA A 36 -62.29 19.91 -15.21
CA ALA A 36 -63.23 18.92 -14.64
C ALA A 36 -63.72 19.12 -13.20
N ASP A 37 -63.11 19.95 -12.34
CA ASP A 37 -63.48 19.85 -10.91
C ASP A 37 -63.25 21.11 -10.05
N GLU A 38 -64.12 22.12 -10.24
CA GLU A 38 -64.17 23.30 -9.36
C GLU A 38 -64.92 23.04 -8.03
N LEU A 39 -65.53 21.87 -7.83
CA LEU A 39 -66.30 21.57 -6.61
C LEU A 39 -65.55 20.70 -5.58
N SER A 40 -64.50 19.98 -5.97
CA SER A 40 -63.67 19.15 -5.05
C SER A 40 -62.40 19.85 -4.55
N ALA A 41 -62.02 20.99 -5.13
CA ALA A 41 -60.69 21.59 -5.04
C ALA A 41 -60.27 22.15 -3.65
N SER A 42 -61.20 22.31 -2.71
CA SER A 42 -60.94 22.98 -1.43
C SER A 42 -60.35 22.05 -0.35
N ARG A 43 -60.50 20.73 -0.48
CA ARG A 43 -60.03 19.75 0.53
C ARG A 43 -58.80 18.94 0.09
N GLU A 44 -58.64 18.71 -1.21
CA GLU A 44 -57.51 17.94 -1.77
C GLU A 44 -56.20 18.73 -1.90
N ARG A 45 -56.26 20.05 -2.10
CA ARG A 45 -55.05 20.89 -2.22
C ARG A 45 -54.15 20.86 -0.99
N LYS A 46 -54.72 20.64 0.20
CA LYS A 46 -53.98 20.67 1.47
C LYS A 46 -53.11 19.42 1.70
N VAL A 47 -53.41 18.30 1.04
CA VAL A 47 -52.66 17.03 1.17
C VAL A 47 -51.51 16.95 0.15
N ARG A 48 -51.61 17.70 -0.94
CA ARG A 48 -50.68 17.61 -2.07
C ARG A 48 -49.32 18.28 -1.80
N GLY A 49 -49.30 19.37 -1.02
CA GLY A 49 -48.06 20.01 -0.57
C GLY A 49 -47.26 19.12 0.37
N ASP A 50 -47.95 18.55 1.37
CA ASP A 50 -47.35 17.64 2.35
C ASP A 50 -46.74 16.38 1.69
N LEU A 51 -47.38 15.83 0.64
CA LEU A 51 -46.83 14.68 -0.09
C LEU A 51 -45.55 15.03 -0.86
N GLN A 52 -45.50 16.22 -1.50
CA GLN A 52 -44.30 16.66 -2.22
C GLN A 52 -43.14 16.94 -1.26
N GLU A 53 -43.41 17.52 -0.10
CA GLU A 53 -42.43 17.74 0.96
C GLU A 53 -41.87 16.40 1.48
N VAL A 54 -42.74 15.43 1.78
CA VAL A 54 -42.32 14.08 2.22
C VAL A 54 -41.48 13.36 1.15
N LEU A 55 -41.82 13.47 -0.14
CA LEU A 55 -41.05 12.86 -1.22
C LEU A 55 -39.69 13.55 -1.40
N ALA A 56 -39.61 14.87 -1.23
CA ALA A 56 -38.35 15.61 -1.25
C ALA A 56 -37.45 15.24 -0.06
N GLU A 57 -38.02 15.07 1.14
CA GLU A 57 -37.28 14.59 2.32
C GLU A 57 -36.76 13.17 2.12
N LYS A 58 -37.57 12.26 1.58
CA LYS A 58 -37.14 10.89 1.26
C LYS A 58 -36.02 10.86 0.21
N LEU A 59 -36.11 11.73 -0.80
CA LEU A 59 -35.06 11.88 -1.80
C LEU A 59 -33.75 12.35 -1.16
N LEU A 60 -33.82 13.37 -0.30
CA LEU A 60 -32.66 13.90 0.42
C LEU A 60 -32.04 12.85 1.34
N PHE A 61 -32.89 12.08 2.05
CA PHE A 61 -32.45 10.99 2.91
C PHE A 61 -31.73 9.89 2.11
N SER A 62 -32.30 9.43 1.00
CA SER A 62 -31.63 8.44 0.15
C SER A 62 -30.30 8.96 -0.41
N ALA A 63 -30.23 10.23 -0.80
CA ALA A 63 -28.98 10.85 -1.25
C ALA A 63 -27.91 10.90 -0.12
N TYR A 64 -28.33 11.24 1.11
CA TYR A 64 -27.45 11.20 2.27
C TYR A 64 -26.92 9.78 2.53
N MET A 65 -27.79 8.78 2.48
CA MET A 65 -27.40 7.38 2.67
C MET A 65 -26.44 6.88 1.57
N CYS A 66 -26.63 7.30 0.32
CA CYS A 66 -25.68 7.04 -0.76
C CYS A 66 -24.28 7.62 -0.46
N LEU A 67 -24.21 8.89 -0.04
CA LEU A 67 -22.94 9.53 0.32
C LEU A 67 -22.26 8.81 1.49
N HIS A 68 -23.04 8.41 2.50
CA HIS A 68 -22.54 7.65 3.64
C HIS A 68 -21.94 6.31 3.21
N ASN A 69 -22.67 5.52 2.42
CA ASN A 69 -22.22 4.22 1.94
C ASN A 69 -20.94 4.34 1.08
N ILE A 70 -20.87 5.36 0.21
CA ILE A 70 -19.66 5.64 -0.59
C ILE A 70 -18.48 5.99 0.31
N ALA A 71 -18.68 6.76 1.38
CA ALA A 71 -17.61 7.13 2.30
C ALA A 71 -17.06 5.90 3.05
N GLU A 72 -17.94 5.00 3.51
CA GLU A 72 -17.54 3.75 4.18
C GLU A 72 -16.82 2.81 3.21
N LEU A 73 -17.30 2.67 1.97
CA LEU A 73 -16.61 1.89 0.93
C LEU A 73 -15.19 2.43 0.66
N LYS A 74 -15.04 3.76 0.56
CA LYS A 74 -13.73 4.41 0.38
C LYS A 74 -12.79 4.15 1.55
N LYS A 75 -13.29 4.29 2.78
CA LYS A 75 -12.52 4.05 4.01
C LYS A 75 -12.05 2.59 4.09
N ALA A 76 -12.92 1.64 3.81
CA ALA A 76 -12.57 0.22 3.81
C ALA A 76 -11.53 -0.12 2.74
N ALA A 77 -11.66 0.42 1.53
CA ALA A 77 -10.67 0.23 0.46
C ALA A 77 -9.29 0.79 0.84
N ALA A 78 -9.24 2.00 1.42
CA ALA A 78 -8.00 2.61 1.89
C ALA A 78 -7.31 1.75 2.97
N LEU A 79 -8.08 1.26 3.95
CA LEU A 79 -7.56 0.43 5.04
C LEU A 79 -7.10 -0.95 4.56
N SER A 80 -7.81 -1.55 3.60
CA SER A 80 -7.41 -2.84 2.99
C SER A 80 -6.07 -2.73 2.27
N ASN A 81 -5.87 -1.68 1.46
CA ASN A 81 -4.61 -1.45 0.77
C ASN A 81 -3.45 -1.24 1.75
N HIS A 82 -3.65 -0.44 2.80
CA HIS A 82 -2.61 -0.23 3.81
C HIS A 82 -2.28 -1.50 4.60
N THR A 83 -3.27 -2.29 4.96
CA THR A 83 -3.04 -3.55 5.69
C THR A 83 -2.23 -4.53 4.84
N THR A 84 -2.59 -4.65 3.55
CA THR A 84 -1.86 -5.48 2.59
C THR A 84 -0.43 -4.98 2.40
N GLN A 85 -0.25 -3.67 2.25
CA GLN A 85 1.08 -3.06 2.10
C GLN A 85 1.96 -3.30 3.33
N ILE A 86 1.42 -3.13 4.55
CA ILE A 86 2.14 -3.39 5.80
C ILE A 86 2.56 -4.86 5.89
N ALA A 87 1.68 -5.79 5.53
CA ALA A 87 1.98 -7.21 5.53
C ALA A 87 3.13 -7.54 4.56
N ASN A 88 3.06 -7.02 3.33
CA ASN A 88 4.11 -7.21 2.32
C ASN A 88 5.45 -6.62 2.76
N THR A 89 5.46 -5.39 3.30
CA THR A 89 6.69 -4.77 3.81
C THR A 89 7.31 -5.58 4.95
N ARG A 90 6.49 -6.14 5.86
CA ARG A 90 6.98 -7.02 6.93
C ARG A 90 7.58 -8.32 6.39
N ALA A 91 6.93 -8.93 5.39
CA ALA A 91 7.43 -10.14 4.75
C ALA A 91 8.80 -9.89 4.10
N VAL A 92 8.91 -8.87 3.25
CA VAL A 92 10.16 -8.48 2.59
C VAL A 92 11.25 -8.15 3.60
N LYS A 93 10.94 -7.40 4.67
CA LYS A 93 11.91 -7.10 5.73
C LYS A 93 12.45 -8.39 6.38
N SER A 94 11.58 -9.37 6.65
CA SER A 94 11.99 -10.63 7.26
C SER A 94 12.86 -11.48 6.34
N GLU A 95 12.59 -11.47 5.03
CA GLU A 95 13.40 -12.15 4.03
C GLU A 95 14.76 -11.49 3.88
N LEU A 96 14.80 -10.16 3.81
CA LEU A 96 16.04 -9.40 3.74
C LEU A 96 16.92 -9.64 4.97
N GLN A 97 16.33 -9.69 6.16
CA GLN A 97 17.07 -9.99 7.39
C GLN A 97 17.70 -11.39 7.35
N ARG A 98 16.96 -12.41 6.91
CA ARG A 98 17.52 -13.77 6.78
C ARG A 98 18.66 -13.83 5.75
N ALA A 99 18.53 -13.10 4.65
CA ALA A 99 19.59 -13.00 3.65
C ALA A 99 20.83 -12.32 4.24
N ASP A 100 20.66 -11.23 4.99
CA ASP A 100 21.73 -10.52 5.68
C ASP A 100 22.45 -11.40 6.72
N ASP A 101 21.69 -12.15 7.52
CA ASP A 101 22.24 -13.10 8.50
C ASP A 101 23.06 -14.20 7.79
N THR A 102 22.56 -14.70 6.65
CA THR A 102 23.24 -15.73 5.84
C THR A 102 24.54 -15.18 5.24
N ILE A 103 24.50 -13.99 4.66
CA ILE A 103 25.69 -13.33 4.10
C ILE A 103 26.72 -13.09 5.21
N THR A 104 26.27 -12.58 6.36
CA THR A 104 27.15 -12.33 7.51
C THR A 104 27.84 -13.61 7.98
N ALA A 105 27.12 -14.73 8.05
CA ALA A 105 27.69 -16.03 8.39
C ALA A 105 28.73 -16.47 7.34
N THR A 106 28.41 -16.39 6.05
CA THR A 106 29.34 -16.79 4.98
C THR A 106 30.62 -15.94 4.96
N VAL A 107 30.51 -14.64 5.23
CA VAL A 107 31.67 -13.74 5.33
C VAL A 107 32.52 -14.07 6.56
N ALA A 108 31.90 -14.45 7.67
CA ALA A 108 32.61 -14.89 8.87
C ALA A 108 33.39 -16.19 8.60
N ASP A 109 32.80 -17.14 7.89
CA ASP A 109 33.45 -18.40 7.50
C ASP A 109 34.65 -18.14 6.57
N ILE A 110 34.47 -17.33 5.53
CA ILE A 110 35.55 -16.93 4.61
C ILE A 110 36.70 -16.25 5.37
N LYS A 111 36.37 -15.40 6.36
CA LYS A 111 37.39 -14.74 7.19
C LYS A 111 38.16 -15.77 8.02
N ALA A 112 37.49 -16.74 8.61
CA ALA A 112 38.13 -17.79 9.40
C ALA A 112 39.05 -18.66 8.53
N GLU A 113 38.59 -19.06 7.34
CA GLU A 113 39.39 -19.80 6.36
C GLU A 113 40.62 -19.00 5.91
N ALA A 114 40.45 -17.72 5.58
CA ALA A 114 41.57 -16.85 5.20
C ALA A 114 42.60 -16.71 6.33
N GLN A 115 42.16 -16.61 7.59
CA GLN A 115 43.04 -16.55 8.75
C GLN A 115 43.82 -17.85 8.95
N GLN A 116 43.18 -19.01 8.72
CA GLN A 116 43.85 -20.30 8.78
C GLN A 116 44.91 -20.43 7.69
N LEU A 117 44.56 -20.11 6.44
CA LEU A 117 45.49 -20.15 5.30
C LEU A 117 46.69 -19.21 5.50
N LEU A 118 46.46 -18.02 6.07
CA LEU A 118 47.53 -17.10 6.46
C LEU A 118 48.46 -17.72 7.51
N GLY A 119 47.90 -18.36 8.54
CA GLY A 119 48.70 -19.04 9.57
C GLY A 119 49.53 -20.20 9.01
N GLU A 120 48.93 -21.05 8.18
CA GLU A 120 49.64 -22.16 7.50
C GLU A 120 50.77 -21.63 6.60
N LEU A 121 50.53 -20.51 5.90
CA LEU A 121 51.55 -19.86 5.08
C LEU A 121 52.70 -19.32 5.93
N GLU A 122 52.41 -18.63 7.04
CA GLU A 122 53.43 -18.14 7.98
C GLU A 122 54.26 -19.30 8.54
N GLU A 123 53.61 -20.39 8.99
CA GLU A 123 54.29 -21.58 9.48
C GLU A 123 55.17 -22.22 8.40
N SER A 124 54.69 -22.32 7.16
CA SER A 124 55.48 -22.86 6.04
C SER A 124 56.69 -21.97 5.71
N TYR A 125 56.52 -20.64 5.78
CA TYR A 125 57.57 -19.66 5.53
C TYR A 125 58.67 -19.72 6.60
N TYR A 126 58.29 -19.86 7.88
CA TYR A 126 59.24 -19.91 9.00
C TYR A 126 59.79 -21.32 9.30
N SER A 127 59.10 -22.40 8.88
CA SER A 127 59.57 -23.80 9.05
C SER A 127 60.42 -24.31 7.89
N SER A 128 60.21 -23.79 6.68
CA SER A 128 61.10 -24.04 5.54
C SER A 128 62.49 -23.48 5.84
N LYS A 129 63.52 -24.15 5.33
CA LYS A 129 64.95 -23.80 5.43
C LYS A 129 65.33 -22.39 4.93
N HIS A 130 64.36 -21.52 4.63
CA HIS A 130 64.52 -20.10 4.31
C HIS A 130 64.83 -19.31 5.59
N LYS A 131 65.92 -19.66 6.27
CA LYS A 131 66.67 -18.72 7.13
C LYS A 131 67.37 -17.70 6.24
N GLY A 132 66.60 -16.95 5.47
CA GLY A 132 67.00 -15.71 4.85
C GLY A 132 66.06 -14.67 5.43
N ARG A 133 66.59 -13.88 6.37
CA ARG A 133 66.03 -12.62 6.84
C ARG A 133 65.23 -11.96 5.69
N PRO A 134 64.02 -11.40 5.90
CA PRO A 134 63.41 -10.56 4.87
C PRO A 134 64.41 -9.43 4.62
N THR A 135 65.19 -9.53 3.55
CA THR A 135 65.97 -8.42 3.05
C THR A 135 64.92 -7.43 2.62
N GLU A 136 64.83 -6.34 3.37
CA GLU A 136 64.15 -5.11 2.98
C GLU A 136 64.58 -4.73 1.56
N SER A 137 63.93 -5.26 0.53
CA SER A 137 64.09 -4.80 -0.85
C SER A 137 63.12 -5.55 -1.77
N GLY A 138 62.12 -4.84 -2.31
CA GLY A 138 61.46 -5.24 -3.55
C GLY A 138 59.95 -5.48 -3.47
N VAL A 139 59.48 -6.39 -2.61
CA VAL A 139 58.08 -6.85 -2.69
C VAL A 139 57.07 -5.85 -2.10
N SER A 140 57.47 -5.03 -1.12
CA SER A 140 56.53 -4.12 -0.45
C SER A 140 56.09 -2.94 -1.32
N GLU A 141 56.87 -2.55 -2.33
CA GLU A 141 56.62 -1.38 -3.17
C GLU A 141 55.61 -1.70 -4.28
N GLN A 142 55.76 -2.86 -4.93
CA GLN A 142 54.80 -3.37 -5.91
C GLN A 142 53.45 -3.71 -5.25
N LEU A 143 53.46 -4.28 -4.04
CA LEU A 143 52.24 -4.52 -3.28
C LEU A 143 51.56 -3.21 -2.85
N ARG A 144 52.33 -2.18 -2.51
CA ARG A 144 51.81 -0.83 -2.23
C ARG A 144 51.18 -0.20 -3.46
N GLU A 145 51.84 -0.26 -4.61
CA GLU A 145 51.30 0.25 -5.87
C GLU A 145 50.01 -0.47 -6.27
N LEU A 146 49.96 -1.80 -6.13
CA LEU A 146 48.74 -2.57 -6.42
C LEU A 146 47.60 -2.22 -5.46
N CYS A 147 47.88 -2.05 -4.16
CA CYS A 147 46.89 -1.58 -3.21
C CYS A 147 46.42 -0.14 -3.50
N HIS A 148 47.33 0.74 -3.95
CA HIS A 148 46.97 2.11 -4.34
C HIS A 148 46.07 2.14 -5.58
N LEU A 149 46.44 1.38 -6.63
CA LEU A 149 45.65 1.22 -7.85
C LEU A 149 44.27 0.61 -7.57
N ALA A 150 44.18 -0.36 -6.66
CA ALA A 150 42.90 -0.94 -6.25
C ALA A 150 42.00 0.09 -5.56
N LEU A 151 42.57 0.91 -4.66
CA LEU A 151 41.85 1.97 -3.96
C LEU A 151 41.42 3.13 -4.88
N GLU A 152 42.24 3.52 -5.86
CA GLU A 152 41.90 4.52 -6.87
C GLU A 152 40.80 4.01 -7.83
N SER A 153 40.88 2.74 -8.25
CA SER A 153 39.86 2.13 -9.10
C SER A 153 38.48 2.02 -8.42
N ALA A 154 38.46 1.92 -7.08
CA ALA A 154 37.23 1.92 -6.28
C ALA A 154 36.62 3.33 -6.13
N ASN A 155 37.46 4.38 -6.10
CA ASN A 155 37.00 5.76 -6.02
C ASN A 155 36.46 6.30 -7.36
N HIS A 156 36.88 5.76 -8.50
CA HIS A 156 36.40 6.16 -9.83
C HIS A 156 35.10 5.47 -10.31
N ARG A 157 34.50 4.58 -9.51
CA ARG A 157 33.19 3.94 -9.80
C ARG A 157 32.02 4.58 -9.04
N LYS A 158 32.06 5.90 -8.84
CA LYS A 158 30.91 6.70 -8.38
C LYS A 158 30.43 7.62 -9.48
#